data_AF-A0A2V6TCT2-F1
#
_entry.id   AF-A0A2V6TCT2-F1
#
_cell.length_a   1.000
_cell.length_b   1.000
_cell.length_c   1.000
_cell.angle_alpha   90.00
_cell.angle_beta   90.00
_cell.angle_gamma   90.00
#
_symmetry.space_group_name_H-M   'P 1'
#
loop_
_entity.id
_entity.type
_entity.pdbx_description
1 polymer ?
#
loop_
_entity_poly.entity_id
_entity_poly.type
_entity_poly.pdbx_seq_one_letter_code
_entity_poly.pdbx_strand_id
1 'polypeptide(L)'
;MCPYDPAKAKALLAEAGYGPQKPLTFELMTNTEKSVFSVIATVIKEQMSRIGVTANIRLVDKPSWMVTSTQDGPFDMYVEDLASLLTVDQNSYLSATTAAWNHSRHTDTRIDDFYIRYAREMDPVKRKAIAKELQEYSADKLYWNTISGSPFYQAAQPWMKDYVYQAEFKVIYKKVWLDK
;
A
#
# COMPACT_ATOMS: atom_id res chain seq x y z
N MET A 1 -4.05 15.33 3.12
CA MET A 1 -4.55 14.22 3.96
C MET A 1 -5.95 14.56 4.42
N CYS A 2 -6.88 13.61 4.34
CA CYS A 2 -8.24 13.81 4.80
C CYS A 2 -8.25 14.00 6.33
N PRO A 3 -8.99 14.99 6.87
CA PRO A 3 -9.12 15.15 8.31
C PRO A 3 -9.83 13.93 8.92
N TYR A 4 -9.53 13.61 10.17
CA TYR A 4 -10.24 12.57 10.91
C TYR A 4 -11.67 13.01 11.18
N ASP A 5 -12.64 12.41 10.48
CA ASP A 5 -14.06 12.77 10.56
C ASP A 5 -14.95 11.51 10.61
N PRO A 6 -15.18 10.93 11.79
CA PRO A 6 -16.06 9.78 11.96
C PRO A 6 -17.52 10.04 11.61
N ALA A 7 -17.98 11.30 11.70
CA ALA A 7 -19.36 11.64 11.36
C ALA A 7 -19.57 11.57 9.84
N LYS A 8 -18.64 12.13 9.06
CA LYS A 8 -18.65 12.01 7.60
C LYS A 8 -18.48 10.56 7.16
N ALA A 9 -17.62 9.77 7.81
CA ALA A 9 -17.48 8.34 7.51
C ALA A 9 -18.81 7.58 7.70
N LYS A 10 -19.53 7.83 8.80
CA LYS A 10 -20.86 7.24 9.04
C LYS A 10 -21.91 7.68 8.02
N ALA A 11 -21.87 8.94 7.59
CA ALA A 11 -22.76 9.45 6.54
C ALA A 11 -22.53 8.72 5.20
N LEU A 12 -21.25 8.56 4.79
CA LEU A 12 -20.90 7.82 3.58
C LEU A 12 -21.30 6.34 3.65
N LEU A 13 -21.17 5.70 4.83
CA LEU A 13 -21.67 4.34 5.04
C LEU A 13 -23.19 4.26 4.87
N ALA A 14 -23.93 5.23 5.41
CA ALA A 14 -25.39 5.30 5.27
C ALA A 14 -25.82 5.52 3.81
N GLU A 15 -25.14 6.40 3.08
CA GLU A 15 -25.35 6.60 1.64
C GLU A 15 -25.09 5.32 0.83
N ALA A 16 -24.11 4.51 1.25
CA ALA A 16 -23.83 3.19 0.68
C ALA A 16 -24.81 2.09 1.15
N GLY A 17 -25.80 2.44 1.99
CA GLY A 17 -26.82 1.52 2.48
C GLY A 17 -26.41 0.66 3.67
N TYR A 18 -25.33 1.03 4.37
CA TYR A 18 -24.90 0.39 5.62
C TYR A 18 -25.32 1.21 6.84
N GLY A 19 -25.72 0.52 7.89
CA GLY A 19 -26.16 1.14 9.14
C GLY A 19 -26.40 0.10 10.22
N PRO A 20 -26.95 0.48 11.39
CA PRO A 20 -27.15 -0.46 12.50
C PRO A 20 -27.98 -1.69 12.14
N GLN A 21 -28.93 -1.58 11.20
CA GLN A 21 -29.78 -2.68 10.73
C GLN A 21 -29.12 -3.54 9.65
N LYS A 22 -28.10 -3.01 8.98
CA LYS A 22 -27.31 -3.69 7.94
C LYS A 22 -25.83 -3.30 8.11
N PRO A 23 -25.16 -3.81 9.15
CA PRO A 23 -23.79 -3.43 9.43
C PRO A 23 -22.86 -3.96 8.33
N LEU A 24 -21.89 -3.15 7.92
CA LEU A 24 -20.82 -3.62 7.04
C LEU A 24 -19.89 -4.54 7.85
N THR A 25 -19.63 -5.73 7.32
CA THR A 25 -18.64 -6.67 7.84
C THR A 25 -17.76 -7.12 6.69
N PHE A 26 -16.45 -7.17 6.89
CA PHE A 26 -15.50 -7.61 5.87
C PHE A 26 -14.33 -8.39 6.48
N GLU A 27 -13.68 -9.23 5.69
CA GLU A 27 -12.43 -9.91 6.03
C GLU A 27 -11.23 -9.00 5.76
N LEU A 28 -10.39 -8.80 6.79
CA LEU A 28 -9.12 -8.09 6.70
C LEU A 28 -7.97 -9.11 6.76
N MET A 29 -7.47 -9.50 5.60
CA MET A 29 -6.36 -10.44 5.51
C MET A 29 -5.01 -9.76 5.82
N THR A 30 -4.14 -10.43 6.55
CA THR A 30 -2.76 -9.99 6.79
C THR A 30 -1.83 -11.20 6.88
N ASN A 31 -0.53 -10.98 6.85
CA ASN A 31 0.45 -12.06 6.81
C ASN A 31 1.55 -11.95 7.88
N THR A 32 2.33 -13.03 8.02
CA THR A 32 3.36 -13.18 9.06
C THR A 32 4.75 -12.67 8.68
N GLU A 33 4.94 -12.06 7.50
CA GLU A 33 6.27 -11.60 7.03
C GLU A 33 6.83 -10.50 7.92
N LYS A 34 6.01 -9.51 8.27
CA LYS A 34 6.38 -8.40 9.14
C LYS A 34 5.44 -8.34 10.33
N SER A 35 6.01 -8.35 11.54
CA SER A 35 5.22 -8.31 12.80
C SER A 35 4.30 -7.09 12.89
N VAL A 36 4.69 -5.97 12.26
CA VAL A 36 3.92 -4.73 12.22
C VAL A 36 2.57 -4.89 11.49
N PHE A 37 2.43 -5.82 10.55
CA PHE A 37 1.19 -5.97 9.79
C PHE A 37 0.01 -6.39 10.66
N SER A 38 0.24 -7.26 11.65
CA SER A 38 -0.79 -7.64 12.63
C SER A 38 -1.19 -6.48 13.55
N VAL A 39 -0.24 -5.60 13.88
CA VAL A 39 -0.53 -4.37 14.65
C VAL A 39 -1.40 -3.42 13.84
N ILE A 40 -1.04 -3.19 12.58
CA ILE A 40 -1.81 -2.36 11.65
C ILE A 40 -3.24 -2.91 11.50
N ALA A 41 -3.39 -4.22 11.26
CA ALA A 41 -4.71 -4.84 11.11
C ALA A 41 -5.58 -4.66 12.37
N THR A 42 -4.97 -4.75 13.56
CA THR A 42 -5.65 -4.52 14.85
C THR A 42 -6.10 -3.06 14.99
N VAL A 43 -5.24 -2.10 14.62
CA VAL A 43 -5.60 -0.67 14.62
C VAL A 43 -6.73 -0.39 13.64
N ILE A 44 -6.69 -0.95 12.43
CA ILE A 44 -7.77 -0.81 11.44
C ILE A 44 -9.07 -1.36 12.01
N LYS A 45 -9.06 -2.57 12.59
CA LYS A 45 -10.24 -3.18 13.22
C LYS A 45 -10.85 -2.27 14.30
N GLU A 46 -10.02 -1.72 15.17
CA GLU A 46 -10.44 -0.80 16.21
C GLU A 46 -10.99 0.53 15.64
N GLN A 47 -10.40 1.06 14.57
CA GLN A 47 -10.90 2.28 13.93
C GLN A 47 -12.22 2.06 13.21
N MET A 48 -12.40 0.90 12.56
CA MET A 48 -13.64 0.52 11.88
C MET A 48 -14.79 0.31 12.88
N SER A 49 -14.52 -0.24 14.07
CA SER A 49 -15.55 -0.45 15.10
C SER A 49 -16.21 0.86 15.54
N ARG A 50 -15.45 1.96 15.61
CA ARG A 50 -15.93 3.31 16.00
C ARG A 50 -16.98 3.88 15.04
N ILE A 51 -17.00 3.39 13.80
CA ILE A 51 -17.97 3.77 12.76
C ILE A 51 -19.02 2.68 12.52
N GLY A 52 -19.07 1.64 13.36
CA GLY A 52 -20.06 0.57 13.27
C GLY A 52 -19.75 -0.50 12.22
N VAL A 53 -18.50 -0.59 11.77
CA VAL A 53 -18.03 -1.58 10.79
C VAL A 53 -17.24 -2.67 11.50
N THR A 54 -17.48 -3.93 11.13
CA THR A 54 -16.74 -5.08 11.67
C THR A 54 -15.66 -5.54 10.69
N ALA A 55 -14.39 -5.42 11.08
CA ALA A 55 -13.28 -6.02 10.35
C ALA A 55 -12.83 -7.34 11.02
N ASN A 56 -12.96 -8.45 10.30
CA ASN A 56 -12.55 -9.78 10.75
C ASN A 56 -11.12 -10.06 10.30
N ILE A 57 -10.16 -10.01 11.21
CA ILE A 57 -8.75 -10.24 10.87
C ILE A 57 -8.55 -11.72 10.53
N ARG A 58 -7.97 -11.98 9.35
CA ARG A 58 -7.50 -13.30 8.92
C ARG A 58 -5.97 -13.25 8.77
N LEU A 59 -5.25 -13.90 9.67
CA LEU A 59 -3.80 -14.04 9.59
C LEU A 59 -3.44 -15.31 8.83
N VAL A 60 -2.57 -15.19 7.82
CA VAL A 60 -2.03 -16.32 7.03
C VAL A 60 -0.50 -16.22 6.93
N ASP A 61 0.17 -17.27 6.47
CA ASP A 61 1.57 -17.17 6.06
C ASP A 61 1.72 -16.39 4.73
N LYS A 62 2.93 -15.85 4.46
CA LYS A 62 3.21 -15.06 3.25
C LYS A 62 2.94 -15.83 1.94
N PRO A 63 3.37 -17.09 1.76
CA PRO A 63 2.99 -17.87 0.57
C PRO A 63 1.48 -17.96 0.34
N SER A 64 0.69 -18.29 1.37
CA SER A 64 -0.77 -18.34 1.28
C SER A 64 -1.40 -16.99 0.93
N TRP A 65 -0.85 -15.90 1.48
CA TRP A 65 -1.23 -14.53 1.14
C TRP A 65 -0.92 -14.20 -0.33
N MET A 66 0.28 -14.55 -0.82
CA MET A 66 0.72 -14.31 -2.19
C MET A 66 -0.21 -15.00 -3.19
N VAL A 67 -0.55 -16.28 -2.96
CA VAL A 67 -1.50 -17.01 -3.80
C VAL A 67 -2.85 -16.29 -3.84
N THR A 68 -3.40 -15.95 -2.68
CA THR A 68 -4.71 -15.27 -2.58
C THR A 68 -4.71 -13.91 -3.30
N SER A 69 -3.68 -13.10 -3.10
CA SER A 69 -3.61 -11.72 -3.61
C SER A 69 -3.19 -11.63 -5.09
N THR A 70 -2.46 -12.60 -5.63
CA THR A 70 -1.94 -12.56 -7.01
C THR A 70 -2.74 -13.43 -7.98
N GLN A 71 -3.44 -14.46 -7.51
CA GLN A 71 -4.14 -15.44 -8.36
C GLN A 71 -5.66 -15.31 -8.29
N ASP A 72 -6.15 -14.07 -8.24
CA ASP A 72 -7.59 -13.75 -8.18
C ASP A 72 -8.36 -14.40 -7.01
N GLY A 73 -7.66 -14.78 -5.93
CA GLY A 73 -8.26 -15.40 -4.74
C GLY A 73 -9.19 -14.45 -3.97
N PRO A 74 -10.16 -14.96 -3.21
CA PRO A 74 -11.13 -14.09 -2.53
C PRO A 74 -10.49 -13.31 -1.38
N PHE A 75 -10.71 -11.98 -1.36
CA PHE A 75 -10.45 -11.10 -0.24
C PHE A 75 -11.32 -9.84 -0.34
N ASP A 76 -11.66 -9.23 0.80
CA ASP A 76 -12.30 -7.91 0.82
C ASP A 76 -11.26 -6.80 0.95
N MET A 77 -10.32 -6.97 1.89
CA MET A 77 -9.20 -6.06 2.14
C MET A 77 -8.00 -6.85 2.67
N TYR A 78 -6.78 -6.38 2.41
CA TYR A 78 -5.61 -6.87 3.11
C TYR A 78 -4.62 -5.75 3.46
N VAL A 79 -3.71 -6.08 4.37
CA VAL A 79 -2.55 -5.26 4.72
C VAL A 79 -1.31 -5.85 4.06
N GLU A 80 -0.59 -5.02 3.31
CA GLU A 80 0.70 -5.36 2.72
C GLU A 80 1.49 -4.06 2.46
N ASP A 81 2.80 -4.16 2.31
CA ASP A 81 3.60 -3.07 1.76
C ASP A 81 4.16 -3.36 0.36
N LEU A 82 4.63 -2.29 -0.28
CA LEU A 82 5.20 -2.34 -1.62
C LEU A 82 6.66 -1.92 -1.56
N ALA A 83 7.46 -2.52 -2.42
CA ALA A 83 8.87 -2.16 -2.56
C ALA A 83 9.01 -0.65 -2.84
N SER A 84 10.07 -0.05 -2.28
CA SER A 84 10.34 1.37 -2.46
C SER A 84 10.48 1.72 -3.94
N LEU A 85 9.96 2.90 -4.31
CA LEU A 85 10.00 3.39 -5.67
C LEU A 85 11.04 4.50 -5.84
N LEU A 86 11.84 4.38 -6.89
CA LEU A 86 12.74 5.41 -7.41
C LEU A 86 11.97 6.40 -8.29
N THR A 87 10.95 5.93 -9.01
CA THR A 87 10.07 6.76 -9.84
C THR A 87 8.61 6.36 -9.66
N VAL A 88 7.70 7.29 -9.90
CA VAL A 88 6.25 7.09 -9.69
C VAL A 88 5.66 5.99 -10.59
N ASP A 89 6.28 5.72 -11.73
CA ASP A 89 5.89 4.72 -12.73
C ASP A 89 6.66 3.39 -12.63
N GLN A 90 7.53 3.19 -11.62
CA GLN A 90 8.46 2.06 -11.61
C GLN A 90 7.79 0.68 -11.53
N ASN A 91 6.64 0.57 -10.87
CA ASN A 91 6.00 -0.73 -10.61
C ASN A 91 4.61 -0.87 -11.25
N SER A 92 4.01 0.22 -11.72
CA SER A 92 2.70 0.26 -12.37
C SER A 92 1.62 -0.61 -11.70
N TYR A 93 1.65 -0.85 -10.39
CA TYR A 93 0.73 -1.82 -9.74
C TYR A 93 -0.75 -1.40 -9.80
N LEU A 94 -1.01 -0.11 -10.03
CA LEU A 94 -2.34 0.45 -10.29
C LEU A 94 -2.67 0.55 -11.79
N SER A 95 -1.87 -0.03 -12.67
CA SER A 95 -2.18 -0.09 -14.09
C SER A 95 -3.27 -1.13 -14.32
N ALA A 96 -4.33 -0.74 -15.02
CA ALA A 96 -5.41 -1.67 -15.36
C ALA A 96 -5.01 -2.60 -16.53
N THR A 97 -4.05 -2.20 -17.36
CA THR A 97 -3.72 -2.92 -18.61
C THR A 97 -2.36 -3.62 -18.60
N THR A 98 -1.41 -3.16 -17.79
CA THR A 98 -0.02 -3.64 -17.81
C THR A 98 0.49 -4.15 -16.47
N ALA A 99 -0.24 -3.97 -15.38
CA ALA A 99 0.18 -4.49 -14.08
C ALA A 99 0.18 -6.02 -14.12
N ALA A 100 1.37 -6.62 -13.95
CA ALA A 100 1.47 -8.06 -13.66
C ALA A 100 0.77 -8.41 -12.33
N TRP A 101 0.54 -7.41 -11.49
CA TRP A 101 -0.14 -7.54 -10.21
C TRP A 101 -1.04 -6.32 -9.95
N ASN A 102 -2.30 -6.37 -10.41
CA ASN A 102 -3.33 -5.39 -10.08
C ASN A 102 -4.10 -5.81 -8.83
N HIS A 103 -3.61 -5.31 -7.70
CA HIS A 103 -4.06 -5.62 -6.36
C HIS A 103 -5.50 -5.23 -6.02
N SER A 104 -5.99 -4.11 -6.55
CA SER A 104 -7.33 -3.61 -6.26
C SER A 104 -8.37 -4.09 -7.27
N ARG A 105 -7.91 -4.75 -8.35
CA ARG A 105 -8.74 -5.25 -9.46
C ARG A 105 -9.60 -4.17 -10.12
N HIS A 106 -9.23 -2.90 -9.93
CA HIS A 106 -9.90 -1.80 -10.60
C HIS A 106 -9.65 -1.89 -12.12
N THR A 107 -10.62 -1.38 -12.89
CA THR A 107 -10.58 -1.36 -14.36
C THR A 107 -10.37 0.05 -14.93
N ASP A 108 -9.99 1.01 -14.09
CA ASP A 108 -9.80 2.40 -14.48
C ASP A 108 -8.50 2.60 -15.26
N THR A 109 -8.65 2.84 -16.56
CA THR A 109 -7.55 3.03 -17.51
C THR A 109 -6.93 4.43 -17.47
N ARG A 110 -7.44 5.37 -16.65
CA ARG A 110 -6.85 6.71 -16.53
C ARG A 110 -5.47 6.68 -15.88
N ILE A 111 -5.22 5.71 -14.99
CA ILE A 111 -3.90 5.51 -14.39
C ILE A 111 -2.86 5.18 -15.47
N ASP A 112 -3.23 4.37 -16.48
CA ASP A 112 -2.37 4.05 -17.61
C ASP A 112 -1.95 5.31 -18.40
N ASP A 113 -2.87 6.26 -18.62
CA ASP A 113 -2.54 7.54 -19.29
C ASP A 113 -1.53 8.36 -18.49
N PHE A 114 -1.71 8.45 -17.16
CA PHE A 114 -0.74 9.14 -16.30
C PHE A 114 0.65 8.51 -16.38
N TYR A 115 0.75 7.18 -16.35
CA TYR A 115 2.04 6.50 -16.51
C TYR A 115 2.68 6.76 -17.88
N ILE A 116 1.91 6.69 -18.96
CA ILE A 116 2.41 6.95 -20.33
C ILE A 116 2.91 8.39 -20.45
N ARG A 117 2.13 9.37 -19.97
CA ARG A 117 2.51 10.79 -19.98
C ARG A 117 3.75 11.04 -19.13
N TYR A 118 3.80 10.48 -17.92
CA TYR A 118 4.93 10.64 -17.01
C TYR A 118 6.21 10.03 -17.58
N ALA A 119 6.14 8.86 -18.21
CA ALA A 119 7.30 8.18 -18.79
C ALA A 119 7.87 8.92 -20.02
N ARG A 120 7.03 9.61 -20.78
CA ARG A 120 7.41 10.32 -22.02
C ARG A 120 7.85 11.77 -21.82
N GLU A 121 7.53 12.37 -20.67
CA GLU A 121 7.89 13.77 -20.39
C GLU A 121 9.35 13.88 -19.92
N MET A 122 10.12 14.70 -20.64
CA MET A 122 11.56 14.90 -20.39
C MET A 122 11.83 16.21 -19.65
N ASP A 123 10.89 17.16 -19.67
CA ASP A 123 10.97 18.37 -18.87
C ASP A 123 10.66 18.06 -17.39
N PRO A 124 11.58 18.32 -16.46
CA PRO A 124 11.41 17.94 -15.06
C PRO A 124 10.27 18.69 -14.36
N VAL A 125 9.95 19.92 -14.77
CA VAL A 125 8.87 20.71 -14.18
C VAL A 125 7.52 20.15 -14.62
N LYS A 126 7.35 19.86 -15.92
CA LYS A 126 6.14 19.22 -16.45
C LYS A 126 5.95 17.81 -15.92
N ARG A 127 7.03 17.02 -15.84
CA ARG A 127 6.99 15.66 -15.30
C ARG A 127 6.54 15.64 -13.84
N LYS A 128 7.01 16.60 -13.04
CA LYS A 128 6.55 16.79 -11.65
C LYS A 128 5.07 17.14 -11.56
N ALA A 129 4.56 17.97 -12.47
CA ALA A 129 3.13 18.30 -12.51
C ALA A 129 2.28 17.05 -12.78
N ILE A 130 2.67 16.21 -13.75
CA ILE A 130 1.99 14.94 -14.05
C ILE A 130 2.02 14.00 -12.84
N ALA A 131 3.15 13.88 -12.14
CA ALA A 131 3.24 13.08 -10.91
C ALA A 131 2.29 13.57 -9.82
N LYS A 132 2.15 14.89 -9.66
CA LYS A 132 1.20 15.48 -8.72
C LYS A 132 -0.25 15.14 -9.10
N GLU A 133 -0.62 15.29 -10.37
CA GLU A 133 -1.94 14.91 -10.86
C GLU A 133 -2.26 13.44 -10.58
N LEU A 134 -1.31 12.54 -10.87
CA LEU A 134 -1.44 11.11 -10.58
C LEU A 134 -1.64 10.85 -9.09
N GLN A 135 -0.82 11.46 -8.21
CA GLN A 135 -0.97 11.28 -6.76
C GLN A 135 -2.31 11.79 -6.23
N GLU A 136 -2.77 12.96 -6.72
CA GLU A 136 -4.07 13.52 -6.35
C GLU A 136 -5.22 12.61 -6.84
N TYR A 137 -5.12 12.09 -8.06
CA TYR A 137 -6.09 11.17 -8.63
C TYR A 137 -6.14 9.83 -7.86
N SER A 138 -4.97 9.24 -7.55
CA SER A 138 -4.91 8.01 -6.75
C SER A 138 -5.45 8.22 -5.33
N ALA A 139 -5.21 9.39 -4.72
CA ALA A 139 -5.75 9.73 -3.41
C ALA A 139 -7.27 9.94 -3.41
N ASP A 140 -7.84 10.44 -4.51
CA ASP A 140 -9.30 10.55 -4.70
C ASP A 140 -9.94 9.16 -4.90
N LYS A 141 -9.33 8.30 -5.72
CA LYS A 141 -9.87 6.97 -6.03
C LYS A 141 -9.70 5.94 -4.93
N LEU A 142 -8.67 6.09 -4.09
CA LEU A 142 -8.38 5.16 -2.97
C LEU A 142 -8.31 3.69 -3.40
N TYR A 143 -7.85 3.39 -4.61
CA TYR A 143 -7.58 2.02 -5.06
C TYR A 143 -6.57 1.31 -4.16
N TRP A 144 -5.66 2.08 -3.56
CA TRP A 144 -4.78 1.63 -2.50
C TRP A 144 -4.81 2.63 -1.35
N ASN A 145 -5.16 2.18 -0.15
CA ASN A 145 -5.19 3.02 1.03
C ASN A 145 -3.79 3.12 1.66
N THR A 146 -3.09 4.21 1.40
CA THR A 146 -1.75 4.45 1.94
C THR A 146 -1.84 4.94 3.38
N ILE A 147 -1.43 4.11 4.33
CA ILE A 147 -1.53 4.38 5.78
C ILE A 147 -0.27 5.02 6.37
N SER A 148 0.91 4.58 5.96
CA SER A 148 2.21 5.06 6.45
C SER A 148 3.32 4.65 5.48
N GLY A 149 4.47 5.30 5.60
CA GLY A 149 5.71 4.71 5.08
C GLY A 149 6.20 3.58 5.98
N SER A 150 7.03 2.70 5.44
CA SER A 150 7.74 1.64 6.18
C SER A 150 9.15 2.12 6.53
N PRO A 151 9.43 2.59 7.76
CA PRO A 151 10.80 2.91 8.14
C PRO A 151 11.60 1.61 8.32
N PHE A 152 12.71 1.49 7.60
CA PHE A 152 13.57 0.31 7.65
C PHE A 152 14.79 0.56 8.53
N TYR A 153 14.90 -0.09 9.68
CA TYR A 153 16.03 0.12 10.58
C TYR A 153 17.05 -1.01 10.45
N GLN A 154 18.33 -0.66 10.43
CA GLN A 154 19.44 -1.62 10.44
C GLN A 154 20.44 -1.24 11.52
N ALA A 155 20.88 -2.23 12.29
CA ALA A 155 21.99 -2.10 13.21
C ALA A 155 23.23 -2.78 12.60
N ALA A 156 24.37 -2.10 12.66
CA ALA A 156 25.65 -2.61 12.21
C ALA A 156 26.66 -2.53 13.34
N GLN A 157 27.58 -3.48 13.39
CA GLN A 157 28.70 -3.40 14.32
C GLN A 157 29.66 -2.26 13.92
N PRO A 158 30.31 -1.57 14.87
CA PRO A 158 31.23 -0.46 14.56
C PRO A 158 32.43 -0.83 13.67
N TRP A 159 32.80 -2.12 13.68
CA TRP A 159 33.87 -2.68 12.85
C TRP A 159 33.40 -3.06 11.43
N MET A 160 32.12 -2.91 11.10
CA MET A 160 31.63 -3.11 9.73
C MET A 160 31.85 -1.83 8.93
N LYS A 161 32.75 -1.89 7.95
CA LYS A 161 33.12 -0.74 7.12
C LYS A 161 32.47 -0.82 5.74
N ASP A 162 32.34 0.34 5.10
CA ASP A 162 31.82 0.52 3.73
C ASP A 162 30.41 -0.01 3.47
N TYR A 163 29.62 -0.23 4.53
CA TYR A 163 28.20 -0.51 4.40
C TYR A 163 27.43 0.75 4.01
N VAL A 164 26.64 0.65 2.94
CA VAL A 164 25.75 1.72 2.48
C VAL A 164 24.32 1.31 2.77
N TYR A 165 23.68 2.06 3.68
CA TYR A 165 22.26 1.90 3.95
C TYR A 165 21.42 2.36 2.74
N GLN A 166 20.54 1.49 2.26
CA GLN A 166 19.73 1.69 1.05
C GLN A 166 18.22 1.60 1.33
N ALA A 167 17.79 1.94 2.55
CA ALA A 167 16.37 2.10 2.91
C ALA A 167 15.42 1.04 2.31
N GLU A 168 15.67 -0.24 2.61
CA GLU A 168 14.91 -1.41 2.15
C GLU A 168 15.07 -1.80 0.66
N PHE A 169 15.68 -0.95 -0.17
CA PHE A 169 15.81 -1.22 -1.61
C PHE A 169 16.67 -2.45 -1.90
N LYS A 170 17.90 -2.51 -1.36
CA LYS A 170 18.80 -3.67 -1.45
C LYS A 170 19.76 -3.73 -0.28
N VAL A 171 20.03 -4.94 0.21
CA VAL A 171 21.17 -5.19 1.11
C VAL A 171 22.38 -5.57 0.26
N ILE A 172 23.42 -4.73 0.27
CA ILE A 172 24.61 -4.91 -0.60
C ILE A 172 25.86 -5.04 0.27
N TYR A 173 26.41 -6.25 0.33
CA TYR A 173 27.67 -6.53 1.05
C TYR A 173 28.92 -6.50 0.18
N LYS A 174 28.80 -6.23 -1.13
CA LYS A 174 29.90 -6.37 -2.10
C LYS A 174 31.16 -5.57 -1.75
N LYS A 175 31.01 -4.40 -1.11
CA LYS A 175 32.13 -3.54 -0.69
C LYS A 175 32.41 -3.62 0.81
N VAL A 176 31.61 -4.39 1.55
CA VAL A 176 31.66 -4.42 3.01
C VAL A 176 32.82 -5.29 3.47
N TRP A 177 33.56 -4.80 4.46
CA TRP A 177 34.62 -5.56 5.12
C TRP A 177 34.58 -5.34 6.63
N LEU A 178 35.26 -6.21 7.37
CA LEU A 178 35.31 -6.20 8.83
C LEU A 178 36.69 -5.77 9.29
N ASP A 179 36.75 -4.70 10.07
CA ASP A 179 37.95 -4.16 10.70
C ASP A 179 38.15 -4.85 12.06
N LYS A 180 38.72 -6.05 12.04
CA LYS A 180 39.03 -6.86 13.23
C LYS A 180 40.53 -6.99 13.43
#